data_AF-A0A7Y2IR57-F1
#
_entry.id   AF-A0A7Y2IR57-F1
#
_cell.length_a   1.000
_cell.length_b   1.000
_cell.length_c   1.000
_cell.angle_alpha   90.00
_cell.angle_beta   90.00
_cell.angle_gamma   90.00
#
_symmetry.space_group_name_H-M   'P 1'
#
loop_
_entity.id
_entity.type
_entity.pdbx_description
1 polymer ?
#
loop_
_entity_poly.entity_id
_entity_poly.type
_entity_poly.pdbx_seq_one_letter_code
_entity_poly.pdbx_strand_id
1 'polypeptide(L)'
;MYLRLAAAIDALYEDVVNRPAQFDDQRLAEWIAEQTADTSIAKPVAKELRRAMRMARKLRDKVPSDPDNDWRRTVDELVGVAAWRPALGIVQYGFEEGPNQELFEDLKVRLREVTFDRWMEGVDFDEWMAGTDQDT
;
A
#
# COMPACT_ATOMS: atom_id res chain seq x y z
N MET A 1 -9.07 -3.45 8.86
CA MET A 1 -8.13 -4.49 8.36
C MET A 1 -7.36 -4.02 7.13
N TYR A 2 -8.02 -3.64 6.03
CA TYR A 2 -7.34 -3.26 4.77
C TYR A 2 -6.40 -2.07 4.91
N LEU A 3 -6.82 -1.00 5.60
CA LEU A 3 -5.96 0.15 5.91
C LEU A 3 -4.72 -0.24 6.74
N ARG A 4 -4.88 -1.13 7.72
CA ARG A 4 -3.77 -1.68 8.51
C ARG A 4 -2.75 -2.41 7.62
N LEU A 5 -3.22 -3.18 6.65
CA LEU A 5 -2.36 -3.90 5.71
C LEU A 5 -1.66 -2.96 4.74
N ALA A 6 -2.36 -1.94 4.23
CA ALA A 6 -1.78 -0.91 3.37
C ALA A 6 -0.69 -0.10 4.11
N ALA A 7 -0.98 0.33 5.34
CA ALA A 7 0.00 0.99 6.20
C ALA A 7 1.19 0.08 6.56
N ALA A 8 0.97 -1.24 6.72
CA ALA A 8 2.05 -2.18 6.96
C ALA A 8 2.99 -2.32 5.75
N ILE A 9 2.49 -2.15 4.52
CA ILE A 9 3.32 -2.09 3.32
C ILE A 9 4.17 -0.82 3.31
N ASP A 10 3.57 0.33 3.65
CA ASP A 10 4.30 1.60 3.73
C ASP A 10 5.43 1.51 4.78
N ALA A 11 5.12 0.96 5.97
CA ALA A 11 6.11 0.74 7.03
C ALA A 11 7.22 -0.25 6.62
N LEU A 12 6.88 -1.30 5.86
CA LEU A 12 7.89 -2.22 5.31
C LEU A 12 8.86 -1.49 4.38
N TYR A 13 8.37 -0.61 3.51
CA TYR A 13 9.23 0.12 2.59
C TYR A 13 10.09 1.15 3.32
N GLU A 14 9.49 1.91 4.25
CA GLU A 14 10.24 2.82 5.11
C GLU A 14 11.37 2.11 5.85
N ASP A 15 11.09 0.97 6.47
CA ASP A 15 12.08 0.20 7.20
C ASP A 15 13.19 -0.36 6.29
N VAL A 16 12.83 -0.83 5.09
CA VAL A 16 13.82 -1.30 4.10
C VAL A 16 14.72 -0.17 3.61
N VAL A 17 14.19 1.04 3.41
CA VAL A 17 15.02 2.21 3.07
C VAL A 17 15.96 2.55 4.21
N ASN A 18 15.43 2.64 5.43
CA ASN A 18 16.20 3.12 6.58
C ASN A 18 17.21 2.09 7.08
N ARG A 19 16.91 0.79 6.93
CA ARG A 19 17.66 -0.31 7.56
C ARG A 19 17.77 -1.53 6.64
N PRO A 20 18.27 -1.38 5.39
CA PRO A 20 18.25 -2.46 4.38
C PRO A 20 18.97 -3.74 4.85
N ALA A 21 20.02 -3.61 5.65
CA ALA A 21 20.78 -4.73 6.20
C ALA A 21 19.98 -5.63 7.17
N GLN A 22 18.85 -5.16 7.70
CA GLN A 22 17.98 -5.93 8.60
C GLN A 22 16.96 -6.80 7.83
N PHE A 23 16.86 -6.67 6.51
CA PHE A 23 15.82 -7.30 5.69
C PHE A 23 16.36 -8.39 4.78
N ASP A 24 16.84 -9.49 5.35
CA ASP A 24 17.10 -10.68 4.55
C ASP A 24 15.80 -11.37 4.06
N ASP A 25 15.95 -12.44 3.27
CA ASP A 25 14.79 -13.15 2.72
C ASP A 25 13.95 -13.84 3.80
N GLN A 26 14.57 -14.21 4.92
CA GLN A 26 13.87 -14.79 6.07
C GLN A 26 12.99 -13.73 6.74
N ARG A 27 13.53 -12.56 7.05
CA ARG A 27 12.79 -11.44 7.65
C ARG A 27 11.61 -11.01 6.78
N LEU A 28 11.79 -10.97 5.45
CA LEU A 28 10.72 -10.66 4.51
C LEU A 28 9.60 -11.72 4.50
N ALA A 29 9.95 -13.01 4.65
CA ALA A 29 8.98 -14.09 4.77
C ALA A 29 8.23 -14.05 6.11
N GLU A 30 8.95 -13.79 7.20
CA GLU A 30 8.37 -13.59 8.54
C GLU A 30 7.38 -12.42 8.55
N TRP A 31 7.71 -11.30 7.89
CA TRP A 31 6.80 -10.17 7.77
C TRP A 31 5.46 -10.57 7.12
N ILE A 32 5.45 -11.39 6.06
CA ILE A 32 4.19 -11.89 5.49
C ILE A 32 3.43 -12.72 6.51
N ALA A 33 4.11 -13.63 7.21
CA ALA A 33 3.50 -14.49 8.22
C ALA A 33 2.85 -13.63 9.33
N GLU A 34 3.56 -12.63 9.85
CA GLU A 34 3.07 -11.63 10.81
C GLU A 34 1.81 -10.92 10.32
N GLN A 35 1.75 -10.54 9.04
CA GLN A 35 0.56 -9.87 8.48
C GLN A 35 -0.67 -10.78 8.41
N THR A 36 -0.47 -12.10 8.45
CA THR A 36 -1.50 -13.13 8.22
C THR A 36 -1.81 -14.00 9.44
N ALA A 37 -1.05 -13.86 10.54
CA ALA A 37 -1.01 -14.83 11.63
C ALA A 37 -2.37 -15.15 12.25
N ASP A 38 -3.28 -14.17 12.30
CA ASP A 38 -4.58 -14.29 12.98
C ASP A 38 -5.74 -13.82 12.10
N THR A 39 -5.58 -13.84 10.78
CA THR A 39 -6.59 -13.28 9.87
C THR A 39 -6.74 -14.11 8.62
N SER A 40 -7.97 -14.52 8.32
CA SER A 40 -8.30 -15.08 7.02
C SER A 40 -8.19 -13.97 5.97
N ILE A 41 -7.16 -14.05 5.12
CA ILE A 41 -6.91 -13.07 4.08
C ILE A 41 -7.49 -13.55 2.76
N ALA A 42 -8.33 -12.71 2.14
CA ALA A 42 -8.85 -12.95 0.80
C ALA A 42 -7.71 -13.13 -0.22
N LYS A 43 -7.90 -14.02 -1.20
CA LYS A 43 -6.88 -14.34 -2.21
C LYS A 43 -6.33 -13.10 -2.95
N PRO A 44 -7.14 -12.10 -3.35
CA PRO A 44 -6.64 -10.86 -3.95
C PRO A 44 -5.68 -10.09 -3.02
N VAL A 45 -6.04 -9.93 -1.75
CA VAL A 45 -5.21 -9.24 -0.75
C VAL A 45 -3.89 -9.99 -0.53
N ALA A 46 -3.94 -11.32 -0.39
CA ALA A 46 -2.74 -12.13 -0.25
C ALA A 46 -1.81 -12.04 -1.47
N LYS A 47 -2.35 -11.82 -2.68
CA LYS A 47 -1.56 -11.59 -3.90
C LYS A 47 -0.83 -10.25 -3.83
N GLU A 48 -1.47 -9.20 -3.33
CA GLU A 48 -0.86 -7.89 -3.16
C GLU A 48 0.22 -7.89 -2.06
N LEU A 49 0.02 -8.57 -0.93
CA LEU A 49 1.08 -8.73 0.08
C LEU A 49 2.35 -9.40 -0.49
N ARG A 50 2.18 -10.43 -1.33
CA ARG A 50 3.32 -11.07 -2.02
C ARG A 50 3.96 -10.12 -3.04
N ARG A 51 3.20 -9.23 -3.68
CA ARG A 51 3.74 -8.20 -4.58
C ARG A 51 4.56 -7.18 -3.80
N ALA A 52 4.04 -6.71 -2.67
CA ALA A 52 4.76 -5.80 -1.77
C ALA A 52 6.09 -6.39 -1.30
N MET A 53 6.11 -7.64 -0.84
CA MET A 53 7.37 -8.32 -0.46
C MET A 53 8.39 -8.36 -1.60
N ARG A 54 7.94 -8.62 -2.85
CA ARG A 54 8.86 -8.58 -4.01
C ARG A 54 9.41 -7.18 -4.30
N MET A 55 8.60 -6.15 -4.08
CA MET A 55 9.06 -4.76 -4.23
C MET A 55 10.03 -4.38 -3.11
N ALA A 56 9.76 -4.79 -1.87
CA ALA A 56 10.66 -4.61 -0.74
C ALA A 56 12.03 -5.27 -0.98
N ARG A 57 12.04 -6.50 -1.52
CA ARG A 57 13.30 -7.18 -1.91
C ARG A 57 14.07 -6.39 -2.96
N LYS A 58 13.38 -5.93 -4.01
CA LYS A 58 13.98 -5.12 -5.08
C LYS A 58 14.50 -3.77 -4.55
N LEU A 59 13.78 -3.17 -3.60
CA LEU A 59 14.15 -1.92 -2.96
C LEU A 59 15.44 -2.12 -2.15
N ARG A 60 15.46 -3.10 -1.24
CA ARG A 60 16.64 -3.46 -0.44
C ARG A 60 17.91 -3.60 -1.28
N ASP A 61 17.82 -4.30 -2.40
CA ASP A 61 18.98 -4.57 -3.26
C ASP A 61 19.52 -3.31 -3.99
N LYS A 62 18.76 -2.20 -3.95
CA LYS A 62 19.08 -0.94 -4.63
C LYS A 62 19.34 0.23 -3.70
N VAL A 63 18.96 0.13 -2.42
CA VAL A 63 19.11 1.22 -1.46
C VAL A 63 20.61 1.51 -1.26
N PRO A 64 21.06 2.76 -1.43
CA PRO A 64 22.45 3.14 -1.18
C PRO A 64 22.77 3.12 0.32
N SER A 65 24.05 3.10 0.68
CA SER A 65 24.49 3.09 2.09
C SER A 65 24.10 4.35 2.88
N ASP A 66 23.78 5.45 2.18
CA ASP A 66 23.36 6.74 2.75
C ASP A 66 22.14 7.25 1.96
N PRO A 67 20.93 6.72 2.23
CA PRO A 67 19.72 7.12 1.55
C PRO A 67 19.26 8.52 2.00
N ASP A 68 18.50 9.21 1.14
CA ASP A 68 17.84 10.48 1.51
C ASP A 68 16.93 10.25 2.74
N ASN A 69 16.73 11.30 3.55
CA ASN A 69 15.85 11.25 4.73
C ASN A 69 14.37 11.06 4.34
N ASP A 70 14.02 11.27 3.06
CA ASP A 70 12.69 10.97 2.52
C ASP A 70 12.64 9.56 1.90
N TRP A 71 12.08 8.62 2.66
CA TRP A 71 11.94 7.24 2.22
C TRP A 71 10.98 7.10 1.04
N ARG A 72 9.93 7.93 0.94
CA ARG A 72 8.95 7.85 -0.16
C ARG A 72 9.62 8.21 -1.47
N ARG A 73 10.37 9.33 -1.45
CA ARG A 73 11.18 9.75 -2.60
C ARG A 73 12.17 8.65 -3.01
N THR A 74 12.84 8.02 -2.04
CA THR A 74 13.78 6.92 -2.32
C THR A 74 13.07 5.72 -2.98
N VAL A 75 11.87 5.35 -2.52
CA VAL A 75 11.07 4.29 -3.15
C VAL A 75 10.69 4.66 -4.58
N ASP A 76 10.28 5.91 -4.82
CA ASP A 76 9.95 6.43 -6.15
C ASP A 76 11.15 6.37 -7.10
N GLU A 77 12.33 6.79 -6.64
CA GLU A 77 13.55 6.80 -7.46
C GLU A 77 14.02 5.38 -7.80
N LEU A 78 13.92 4.43 -6.86
CA LEU A 78 14.51 3.09 -7.04
C LEU A 78 13.56 2.06 -7.64
N VAL A 79 12.26 2.15 -7.34
CA VAL A 79 11.23 1.18 -7.73
C VAL A 79 10.09 1.84 -8.51
N GLY A 80 9.78 3.10 -8.22
CA GLY A 80 8.73 3.88 -8.87
C GLY A 80 7.33 3.42 -8.52
N VAL A 81 6.36 3.85 -9.33
CA VAL A 81 4.91 3.61 -9.17
C VAL A 81 4.54 2.14 -8.86
N ALA A 82 5.33 1.19 -9.35
CA ALA A 82 5.06 -0.23 -9.11
C ALA A 82 5.11 -0.61 -7.61
N ALA A 83 5.83 0.14 -6.78
CA ALA A 83 5.91 -0.06 -5.34
C ALA A 83 4.59 0.24 -4.63
N TRP A 84 3.84 1.25 -5.09
CA TRP A 84 2.62 1.75 -4.44
C TRP A 84 1.35 0.96 -4.82
N ARG A 85 1.37 0.31 -5.99
CA ARG A 85 0.25 -0.49 -6.50
C ARG A 85 -0.30 -1.55 -5.53
N PRO A 86 0.52 -2.29 -4.77
CA PRO A 86 0.00 -3.29 -3.83
C PRO A 86 -0.85 -2.68 -2.72
N ALA A 87 -0.41 -1.58 -2.10
CA ALA A 87 -1.17 -0.93 -1.04
C ALA A 87 -2.48 -0.35 -1.58
N LEU A 88 -2.43 0.30 -2.75
CA LEU A 88 -3.64 0.72 -3.47
C LEU A 88 -4.60 -0.46 -3.74
N GLY A 89 -4.09 -1.59 -4.24
CA GLY A 89 -4.91 -2.76 -4.56
C GLY A 89 -5.61 -3.36 -3.34
N ILE A 90 -4.99 -3.30 -2.15
CA ILE A 90 -5.61 -3.73 -0.89
C ILE A 90 -6.76 -2.79 -0.50
N VAL A 91 -6.55 -1.49 -0.64
CA VAL A 91 -7.54 -0.46 -0.29
C VAL A 91 -8.71 -0.50 -1.26
N GLN A 92 -8.46 -0.64 -2.56
CA GLN A 92 -9.48 -0.86 -3.59
C GLN A 92 -10.34 -2.08 -3.28
N TYR A 93 -9.71 -3.22 -2.98
CA TYR A 93 -10.46 -4.42 -2.61
C TYR A 93 -11.32 -4.19 -1.35
N GLY A 94 -10.77 -3.53 -0.33
CA GLY A 94 -11.51 -3.21 0.88
C GLY A 94 -12.69 -2.28 0.62
N PHE A 95 -12.51 -1.29 -0.26
CA PHE A 95 -13.54 -0.35 -0.65
C PHE A 95 -14.65 -1.04 -1.47
N GLU A 96 -14.30 -1.95 -2.38
CA GLU A 96 -15.26 -2.75 -3.16
C GLU A 96 -16.11 -3.68 -2.27
N GLU A 97 -15.52 -4.27 -1.22
CA GLU A 97 -16.22 -5.19 -0.31
C GLU A 97 -17.14 -4.47 0.69
N GLY A 98 -16.81 -3.23 1.04
CA GLY A 98 -17.54 -2.46 2.06
C GLY A 98 -17.03 -1.03 2.15
N PRO A 99 -17.55 -0.12 1.32
CA PRO A 99 -17.16 1.27 1.33
C PRO A 99 -17.36 1.89 2.71
N ASN A 100 -16.40 2.70 3.13
CA ASN A 100 -16.53 3.56 4.30
C ASN A 100 -15.65 4.80 4.12
N GLN A 101 -15.86 5.79 4.98
CA GLN A 101 -15.18 7.07 4.92
C GLN A 101 -13.64 6.93 4.97
N GLU A 102 -13.10 6.08 5.84
CA GLU A 102 -11.65 5.92 5.98
C GLU A 102 -11.03 5.32 4.71
N LEU A 103 -11.67 4.31 4.12
CA LEU A 103 -11.23 3.69 2.86
C LEU A 103 -11.37 4.66 1.68
N PHE A 104 -12.42 5.47 1.65
CA PHE A 104 -12.63 6.46 0.60
C PHE A 104 -11.51 7.51 0.56
N GLU A 105 -11.17 8.08 1.73
CA GLU A 105 -10.11 9.09 1.80
C GLU A 105 -8.73 8.50 1.53
N ASP A 106 -8.42 7.30 2.05
CA ASP A 106 -7.15 6.63 1.78
C ASP A 106 -7.04 6.23 0.29
N LEU A 107 -8.15 5.81 -0.33
CA LEU A 107 -8.20 5.49 -1.76
C LEU A 107 -7.89 6.74 -2.62
N LYS A 108 -8.44 7.91 -2.28
CA LYS A 108 -8.12 9.18 -2.97
C LYS A 108 -6.63 9.50 -2.95
N VAL A 109 -6.00 9.36 -1.77
CA VAL A 109 -4.58 9.61 -1.60
C VAL A 109 -3.74 8.64 -2.44
N ARG A 110 -3.99 7.34 -2.33
CA ARG A 110 -3.19 6.30 -3.00
C ARG A 110 -3.42 6.25 -4.52
N LEU A 111 -4.62 6.56 -4.99
CA LEU A 111 -4.89 6.68 -6.43
C LEU A 111 -4.01 7.77 -7.03
N ARG A 112 -3.92 8.92 -6.37
CA ARG A 112 -3.07 10.02 -6.83
C ARG A 112 -1.59 9.63 -6.87
N GLU A 113 -1.10 8.85 -5.90
CA GLU A 113 0.29 8.36 -5.91
C GLU A 113 0.60 7.41 -7.09
N VAL A 114 -0.41 6.65 -7.54
CA VAL A 114 -0.21 5.62 -8.57
C VAL A 114 -0.54 6.12 -9.98
N THR A 115 -1.60 6.89 -10.14
CA THR A 115 -2.10 7.33 -11.46
C THR A 115 -1.84 8.80 -11.74
N PHE A 116 -1.47 9.58 -10.72
CA PHE A 116 -1.39 11.05 -10.75
C PHE A 116 -2.73 11.76 -11.00
N ASP A 117 -3.84 11.01 -11.05
CA ASP A 117 -5.18 11.56 -11.18
C ASP A 117 -5.72 11.98 -9.81
N ARG A 118 -6.50 13.06 -9.80
CA ARG A 118 -7.18 13.58 -8.60
C ARG A 118 -8.63 13.12 -8.57
N TRP A 119 -8.82 11.81 -8.47
CA TRP A 119 -10.15 11.21 -8.38
C TRP A 119 -10.91 11.76 -7.17
N MET A 120 -12.17 12.19 -7.38
CA MET A 120 -13.05 12.72 -6.34
C MET A 120 -12.45 13.89 -5.54
N GLU A 121 -11.64 14.75 -6.19
CA GLU A 121 -11.13 15.97 -5.56
C GLU A 121 -12.29 16.90 -5.20
N GLY A 122 -12.34 17.32 -3.93
CA GLY A 122 -13.40 18.18 -3.41
C GLY A 122 -14.70 17.46 -3.04
N VAL A 123 -14.83 16.17 -3.36
CA VAL A 123 -15.97 15.34 -3.00
C VAL A 123 -15.65 14.59 -1.71
N ASP A 124 -16.54 14.68 -0.72
CA ASP A 124 -16.45 13.89 0.52
C ASP A 124 -17.22 12.58 0.42
N PHE A 125 -17.09 11.73 1.44
CA PHE A 125 -17.73 10.41 1.44
C PHE A 125 -19.26 10.49 1.43
N ASP A 126 -19.86 11.45 2.12
CA ASP A 126 -21.33 11.57 2.20
C ASP A 126 -21.91 12.04 0.87
N GLU A 127 -21.24 12.99 0.20
CA GLU A 127 -21.58 13.45 -1.15
C GLU A 127 -21.44 12.31 -2.17
N TRP A 128 -20.36 11.53 -2.08
CA TRP A 128 -20.17 10.36 -2.95
C TRP A 128 -21.25 9.30 -2.74
N MET A 129 -21.56 8.94 -1.48
CA MET A 129 -22.60 7.97 -1.14
C MET A 129 -23.98 8.42 -1.65
N ALA A 130 -24.33 9.70 -1.47
CA ALA A 130 -25.59 10.26 -1.94
C ALA A 130 -25.72 10.22 -3.47
N GLY A 131 -24.60 10.32 -4.19
CA GLY A 131 -24.55 10.17 -5.65
C GLY A 131 -24.68 8.71 -6.12
N THR A 132 -24.12 7.74 -5.39
CA THR A 132 -24.21 6.32 -5.76
C THR A 132 -25.62 5.74 -5.59
N ASP A 133 -26.42 6.28 -4.68
CA ASP A 133 -27.81 5.85 -4.46
C ASP A 133 -28.75 6.25 -5.61
N GLN A 134 -28.36 7.18 -6.48
CA GLN A 134 -29.18 7.65 -7.61
C GLN A 134 -29.02 6.83 -8.89
N ASP A 135 -28.02 5.93 -8.96
CA ASP A 135 -27.71 5.08 -10.12
C ASP A 135 -28.20 3.61 -9.96
N THR A 136 -29.02 3.33 -8.94
CA THR A 136 -29.72 2.04 -8.71
C THR A 136 -31.23 2.16 -8.83
#